data_AF-A0A7S2CCS2-F1
#
_entry.id   AF-A0A7S2CCS2-F1
#
_cell.length_a   1.000
_cell.length_b   1.000
_cell.length_c   1.000
_cell.angle_alpha   90.00
_cell.angle_beta   90.00
_cell.angle_gamma   90.00
#
_symmetry.space_group_name_H-M   'P 1'
#
loop_
_entity.id
_entity.type
_entity.pdbx_description
1 polymer ?
#
loop_
_entity_poly.entity_id
_entity_poly.type
_entity_poly.pdbx_seq_one_letter_code
_entity_poly.pdbx_strand_id
1 'polypeptide(L)'
;ILSKPVKSMKLFIHYEEHMDESLHKTSKINLNKKWVAGPCSQVVKLFVTDYNKKFTDNLLDLANVHLTNSSGVALANESIIGDYVADDQGKAEVFIKTGSPPAAGDVKGPKVQKVSAKQSATAAAKTGNGAKAAAAAAPVGPKPLTCMRFGCQKKFHAVDNHATACSYHRLPPVFHETVKFWACCPDRKCYDWESFMEVPGCQTADHSTEKPQQGPLGGCDIRAGNDGSAPQKLKSIDQFNEERTHSQSGNAAGLAIANMYQLRQAMDKAGVSGDLFDRAKTALSDRLGHDHGAVATALAKHLSESLIALEQGGSSY
;
A
#
# COMPACT_ATOMS: atom_id res chain seq x y z
N ILE A 1 17.11 19.60 -0.19
CA ILE A 1 15.74 20.08 -0.52
C ILE A 1 14.76 19.27 0.32
N LEU A 2 14.31 19.80 1.46
CA LEU A 2 13.46 19.09 2.42
C LEU A 2 12.03 18.96 1.88
N SER A 3 11.59 17.74 1.59
CA SER A 3 10.19 17.46 1.23
C SER A 3 9.29 17.75 2.44
N LYS A 4 8.52 18.84 2.39
CA LYS A 4 7.45 19.12 3.36
C LYS A 4 6.51 17.90 3.46
N PRO A 5 6.01 17.52 4.65
CA PRO A 5 4.99 16.48 4.75
C PRO A 5 3.78 16.95 3.97
N VAL A 6 3.44 16.21 2.91
CA VAL A 6 2.24 16.45 2.10
C VAL A 6 1.06 16.31 3.06
N LYS A 7 0.46 17.45 3.43
CA LYS A 7 -0.80 17.51 4.17
C LYS A 7 -1.80 16.62 3.43
N SER A 8 -2.54 15.75 4.10
CA SER A 8 -3.53 14.90 3.45
C SER A 8 -4.56 15.78 2.74
N MET A 9 -4.56 15.78 1.40
CA MET A 9 -5.45 16.62 0.60
C MET A 9 -6.69 15.82 0.21
N LYS A 10 -7.84 16.49 0.10
CA LYS A 10 -9.08 15.87 -0.38
C LYS A 10 -9.26 16.21 -1.85
N LEU A 11 -9.30 15.21 -2.71
CA LEU A 11 -9.68 15.35 -4.12
C LEU A 11 -11.18 15.14 -4.26
N PHE A 12 -11.84 16.09 -4.91
CA PHE A 12 -13.23 16.00 -5.33
C PHE A 12 -13.25 15.83 -6.86
N ILE A 13 -13.96 14.80 -7.30
CA ILE A 13 -14.07 14.41 -8.71
C ILE A 13 -15.53 14.59 -9.10
N HIS A 14 -15.79 15.48 -10.04
CA HIS A 14 -17.13 15.89 -10.45
C HIS A 14 -17.44 15.37 -11.86
N TYR A 15 -18.60 14.76 -12.03
CA TYR A 15 -19.19 14.51 -13.35
C TYR A 15 -20.50 15.28 -13.45
N GLU A 16 -20.50 16.32 -14.28
CA GLU A 16 -21.59 17.31 -14.40
C GLU A 16 -21.94 17.57 -15.88
N GLU A 17 -21.41 16.77 -16.81
CA GLU A 17 -21.58 16.99 -18.26
C GLU A 17 -22.92 16.47 -18.81
N HIS A 18 -23.58 15.58 -18.08
CA HIS A 18 -24.88 15.08 -18.49
C HIS A 18 -25.94 16.18 -18.33
N MET A 19 -26.84 16.31 -19.32
CA MET A 19 -27.92 17.31 -19.29
C MET A 19 -28.89 17.08 -18.12
N ASP A 20 -29.09 15.82 -17.74
CA ASP A 20 -29.83 15.45 -16.53
C ASP A 20 -28.96 15.54 -15.27
N GLU A 21 -29.30 16.46 -14.38
CA GLU A 21 -28.64 16.66 -13.08
C GLU A 21 -28.71 15.41 -12.17
N SER A 22 -29.70 14.53 -12.40
CA SER A 22 -29.84 13.26 -11.67
C SER A 22 -28.70 12.27 -11.91
N LEU A 23 -27.99 12.43 -13.02
CA LEU A 23 -26.82 11.65 -13.41
C LEU A 23 -25.51 12.33 -13.00
N HIS A 24 -25.57 13.49 -12.33
CA HIS A 24 -24.38 14.11 -11.79
C HIS A 24 -23.85 13.33 -10.59
N LYS A 25 -22.52 13.25 -10.49
CA LYS A 25 -21.89 12.55 -9.37
C LYS A 25 -20.60 13.23 -8.96
N THR A 26 -20.50 13.49 -7.66
CA THR A 26 -19.25 13.90 -7.02
C THR A 26 -18.71 12.76 -6.16
N SER A 27 -17.46 12.37 -6.40
CA SER A 27 -16.74 11.39 -5.58
C SER A 27 -15.60 12.07 -4.84
N LYS A 28 -15.32 11.63 -3.60
CA LYS A 28 -14.29 12.21 -2.75
C LYS A 28 -13.22 11.18 -2.41
N ILE A 29 -11.96 11.51 -2.69
CA ILE A 29 -10.79 10.65 -2.42
C ILE A 29 -9.78 11.41 -1.55
N ASN A 30 -9.08 10.69 -0.66
CA ASN A 30 -7.98 11.24 0.12
C ASN A 30 -6.65 11.05 -0.63
N LEU A 31 -6.08 12.14 -1.13
CA LEU A 31 -4.77 12.20 -1.79
C LEU A 31 -3.65 12.02 -0.76
N ASN A 32 -3.31 10.76 -0.51
CA ASN A 32 -2.10 10.39 0.23
C ASN A 32 -0.87 10.35 -0.70
N LYS A 33 0.32 10.05 -0.16
CA LYS A 33 1.58 9.98 -0.94
C LYS A 33 1.51 9.03 -2.16
N LYS A 34 0.73 7.95 -2.07
CA LYS A 34 0.57 6.97 -3.16
C LYS A 34 -0.29 7.53 -4.29
N TRP A 35 -1.39 8.19 -3.95
CA TRP A 35 -2.29 8.80 -4.93
C TRP A 35 -1.67 10.01 -5.62
N VAL A 36 -0.94 10.86 -4.89
CA VAL A 36 -0.28 12.06 -5.45
C VAL A 36 0.75 11.71 -6.53
N ALA A 37 1.45 10.58 -6.37
CA ALA A 37 2.42 10.06 -7.34
C ALA A 37 1.79 9.10 -8.37
N GLY A 38 0.47 8.90 -8.32
CA GLY A 38 -0.25 7.99 -9.22
C GLY A 38 -0.68 8.66 -10.53
N PRO A 39 -0.91 7.86 -11.58
CA PRO A 39 -1.42 8.36 -12.86
C PRO A 39 -2.91 8.74 -12.77
N CYS A 40 -3.33 9.70 -13.59
CA CYS A 40 -4.72 10.13 -13.72
C CYS A 40 -5.67 8.97 -14.05
N SER A 41 -5.21 7.98 -14.80
CA SER A 41 -5.96 6.76 -15.15
C SER A 41 -6.48 5.98 -13.94
N GLN A 42 -5.75 5.96 -12.82
CA GLN A 42 -6.20 5.28 -11.60
C GLN A 42 -7.40 5.99 -10.98
N VAL A 43 -7.41 7.32 -11.03
CA VAL A 43 -8.50 8.13 -10.49
C VAL A 43 -9.75 8.03 -11.37
N VAL A 44 -9.57 8.08 -12.69
CA VAL A 44 -10.64 7.83 -13.67
C VAL A 44 -11.27 6.46 -13.46
N LYS A 45 -10.45 5.40 -13.36
CA LYS A 45 -10.93 4.02 -13.17
C LYS A 45 -11.77 3.86 -11.91
N LEU A 46 -11.34 4.44 -10.79
CA LEU A 46 -12.11 4.40 -9.55
C LEU A 46 -13.47 5.07 -9.72
N PHE A 47 -13.50 6.27 -10.31
CA PHE A 47 -14.74 7.00 -10.49
C PHE A 47 -15.72 6.25 -11.41
N VAL A 48 -15.26 5.81 -12.58
CA VAL A 48 -16.08 5.10 -13.58
C VAL A 48 -16.65 3.81 -12.99
N THR A 49 -15.84 3.05 -12.25
CA THR A 49 -16.30 1.82 -11.59
C THR A 49 -17.44 2.12 -10.60
N ASP A 50 -17.26 3.14 -9.75
CA ASP A 50 -18.28 3.51 -8.77
C ASP A 50 -19.51 4.16 -9.44
N TYR A 51 -19.34 4.86 -10.56
CA TYR A 51 -20.41 5.51 -11.31
C TYR A 51 -21.30 4.46 -12.00
N ASN A 52 -20.70 3.54 -12.74
CA ASN A 52 -21.40 2.47 -13.46
C ASN A 52 -22.10 1.49 -12.50
N LYS A 53 -21.60 1.35 -11.26
CA LYS A 53 -22.29 0.60 -10.20
C LYS A 53 -23.60 1.29 -9.76
N LYS A 54 -23.64 2.62 -9.77
CA LYS A 54 -24.80 3.42 -9.34
C LYS A 54 -25.78 3.68 -10.48
N PHE A 55 -25.26 3.84 -11.70
CA PHE A 55 -26.03 4.17 -12.89
C PHE A 55 -25.80 3.07 -13.94
N THR A 56 -26.71 2.11 -13.98
CA THR A 56 -26.64 0.95 -14.89
C THR A 56 -27.16 1.25 -16.29
N ASP A 57 -28.00 2.29 -16.43
CA ASP A 57 -28.64 2.65 -17.70
C ASP A 57 -27.82 3.66 -18.52
N ASN A 58 -26.93 4.39 -17.86
CA ASN A 58 -26.06 5.40 -18.46
C ASN A 58 -24.62 5.13 -18.02
N LEU A 59 -23.98 4.17 -18.67
CA LEU A 59 -22.63 3.71 -18.34
C LEU A 59 -21.59 4.68 -18.91
N LEU A 60 -20.59 5.02 -18.11
CA LEU A 60 -19.38 5.69 -18.58
C LEU A 60 -18.37 4.66 -19.10
N ASP A 61 -17.88 4.87 -20.32
CA ASP A 61 -16.82 4.06 -20.89
C ASP A 61 -15.45 4.59 -20.45
N LEU A 62 -14.65 3.73 -19.83
CA LEU A 62 -13.31 4.05 -19.34
C LEU A 62 -12.37 4.54 -20.46
N ALA A 63 -12.58 4.10 -21.69
CA ALA A 63 -11.75 4.51 -22.83
C ALA A 63 -12.10 5.92 -23.36
N ASN A 64 -13.32 6.39 -23.09
CA ASN A 64 -13.89 7.62 -23.65
C ASN A 64 -14.12 8.68 -22.57
N VAL A 65 -13.31 8.68 -21.50
CA VAL A 65 -13.35 9.69 -20.46
C VAL A 65 -11.95 10.15 -20.10
N HIS A 66 -11.83 11.42 -19.73
CA HIS A 66 -10.58 12.00 -19.23
C HIS A 66 -10.86 12.99 -18.08
N LEU A 67 -9.82 13.31 -17.32
CA LEU A 67 -9.89 14.29 -16.25
C LEU A 67 -9.57 15.68 -16.80
N THR A 68 -10.29 16.69 -16.33
CA THR A 68 -9.95 18.10 -16.48
C THR A 68 -9.69 18.70 -15.12
N ASN A 69 -8.71 19.61 -15.02
CA ASN A 69 -8.48 20.36 -13.79
C ASN A 69 -9.52 21.49 -13.63
N SER A 70 -9.50 22.19 -12.48
CA SER A 70 -10.35 23.36 -12.23
C SER A 70 -10.14 24.52 -13.20
N SER A 71 -9.03 24.54 -13.95
CA SER A 71 -8.74 25.50 -15.01
C SER A 71 -9.24 25.04 -16.39
N GLY A 72 -9.92 23.89 -16.50
CA GLY A 72 -10.44 23.34 -17.76
C GLY A 72 -9.41 22.63 -18.64
N VAL A 73 -8.19 22.40 -18.15
CA VAL A 73 -7.12 21.70 -18.89
C VAL A 73 -7.36 20.19 -18.83
N ALA A 74 -7.46 19.56 -20.00
CA ALA A 74 -7.54 18.11 -20.14
C ALA A 74 -6.22 17.42 -19.78
N LEU A 75 -6.29 16.45 -18.88
CA LEU A 75 -5.18 15.68 -18.35
C LEU A 75 -5.11 14.34 -19.07
N ALA A 76 -3.93 13.99 -19.57
CA ALA A 76 -3.68 12.68 -20.16
C ALA A 76 -3.73 11.58 -19.08
N ASN A 77 -4.16 10.38 -19.46
CA ASN A 77 -4.30 9.25 -18.54
C ASN A 77 -2.99 8.87 -17.83
N GLU A 78 -1.84 9.10 -18.47
CA GLU A 78 -0.51 8.81 -17.92
C GLU A 78 0.07 9.94 -17.06
N SER A 79 -0.57 11.11 -17.07
CA SER A 79 -0.11 12.27 -16.29
C SER A 79 -0.22 12.02 -14.79
N ILE A 80 0.76 12.50 -14.03
CA ILE A 80 0.78 12.39 -12.56
C ILE A 80 -0.17 13.42 -11.96
N ILE A 81 -1.15 12.97 -11.19
CA ILE A 81 -2.22 13.86 -10.68
C ILE A 81 -1.67 14.98 -9.78
N GLY A 82 -0.62 14.69 -9.01
CA GLY A 82 0.02 15.65 -8.12
C GLY A 82 0.65 16.86 -8.81
N ASP A 83 0.91 16.79 -10.12
CA ASP A 83 1.52 17.88 -10.89
C ASP A 83 0.48 18.89 -11.41
N TYR A 84 -0.80 18.50 -11.46
CA TYR A 84 -1.89 19.27 -12.07
C TYR A 84 -2.95 19.72 -11.07
N VAL A 85 -2.83 19.28 -9.82
CA VAL A 85 -3.73 19.60 -8.74
C VAL A 85 -3.06 20.58 -7.78
N ALA A 86 -3.66 21.76 -7.63
CA ALA A 86 -3.20 22.76 -6.67
C ALA A 86 -3.75 22.46 -5.26
N ASP A 87 -2.94 22.73 -4.23
CA ASP A 87 -3.37 22.69 -2.83
C ASP A 87 -4.09 23.98 -2.48
N ASP A 88 -5.41 24.02 -2.66
CA ASP A 88 -6.24 25.11 -2.14
C ASP A 88 -6.82 24.71 -0.78
N GLN A 89 -6.16 25.15 0.28
CA GLN A 89 -6.59 24.89 1.67
C GLN A 89 -6.78 23.39 2.01
N GLY A 90 -6.07 22.47 1.35
CA GLY A 90 -6.21 21.03 1.51
C GLY A 90 -7.34 20.40 0.70
N LYS A 91 -7.92 21.13 -0.26
CA LYS A 91 -8.91 20.66 -1.23
C LYS A 91 -8.39 20.81 -2.64
N ALA A 92 -8.83 19.89 -3.49
CA ALA A 92 -8.46 19.78 -4.88
C ALA A 92 -9.70 19.37 -5.68
N GLU A 93 -9.95 20.01 -6.81
CA GLU A 93 -11.14 19.76 -7.63
C GLU A 93 -10.72 19.39 -9.06
N VAL A 94 -11.30 18.30 -9.56
CA VAL A 94 -11.14 17.82 -10.92
C VAL A 94 -12.50 17.40 -11.47
N PHE A 95 -12.67 17.49 -12.77
CA PHE A 95 -13.91 17.18 -13.47
C PHE A 95 -13.67 16.04 -14.46
N ILE A 96 -14.68 15.19 -14.66
CA ILE A 96 -14.68 14.15 -15.68
C ILE A 96 -15.42 14.67 -16.90
N LYS A 97 -14.76 14.52 -18.05
CA LYS A 97 -15.29 14.87 -19.37
C LYS A 97 -15.33 13.64 -20.25
N THR A 98 -16.44 13.51 -20.99
CA THR A 98 -16.64 12.51 -22.04
C THR A 98 -15.92 12.96 -23.31
N GLY A 99 -15.15 12.06 -23.91
CA GLY A 99 -14.31 12.35 -25.06
C GLY A 99 -12.95 11.64 -24.98
N SER A 100 -12.35 11.38 -26.15
CA SER A 100 -11.04 10.72 -26.26
C SER A 100 -9.99 11.43 -25.40
N PRO A 101 -9.24 10.69 -24.56
CA PRO A 101 -8.19 11.29 -23.74
C PRO A 101 -7.13 11.93 -24.64
N PRO A 102 -6.63 13.14 -24.29
CA PRO A 102 -5.59 13.79 -25.07
C PRO A 102 -4.32 12.93 -25.07
N ALA A 103 -3.62 12.89 -26.20
CA ALA A 103 -2.32 12.22 -26.27
C ALA A 103 -1.34 12.87 -25.27
N ALA A 104 -0.44 12.09 -24.69
CA ALA A 104 0.50 12.55 -23.66
C ALA A 104 1.37 13.77 -24.10
N GLY A 105 1.49 14.01 -25.42
CA GLY A 105 2.19 15.15 -26.00
C GLY A 105 1.37 16.44 -26.18
N ASP A 106 0.04 16.39 -26.04
CA ASP A 106 -0.88 17.51 -26.33
C ASP A 106 -1.40 18.24 -25.08
N VAL A 107 -0.85 17.93 -23.90
CA VAL A 107 -1.19 18.63 -22.64
C VAL A 107 -0.63 20.06 -22.67
N LYS A 108 -1.33 20.96 -23.37
CA LYS A 108 -1.04 22.39 -23.43
C LYS A 108 -1.67 23.09 -22.22
N GLY A 109 -1.07 22.89 -21.05
CA GLY A 109 -1.46 23.59 -19.82
C GLY A 109 -0.29 23.71 -18.86
N PRO A 110 -0.18 24.81 -18.09
CA PRO A 110 0.92 24.98 -17.15
C PRO A 110 0.89 23.85 -16.12
N LYS A 111 1.95 23.05 -16.02
CA LYS A 111 2.22 22.24 -14.82
C LYS A 111 2.13 23.19 -13.64
N VAL A 112 1.45 22.80 -12.55
CA VAL A 112 1.34 23.63 -11.36
C VAL A 112 2.75 23.73 -10.75
N GLN A 113 3.53 24.69 -11.22
CA GLN A 113 4.81 25.04 -10.63
C GLN A 113 4.51 25.38 -9.18
N LYS A 114 5.14 24.66 -8.25
CA LYS A 114 5.25 25.09 -6.85
C LYS A 114 5.84 26.49 -6.88
N VAL A 115 4.98 27.49 -6.75
CA VAL A 115 5.38 28.89 -6.67
C VAL A 115 6.21 29.07 -5.40
N SER A 116 7.52 29.03 -5.62
CA SER A 116 8.49 29.67 -4.74
C SER A 116 8.40 31.15 -5.03
N ALA A 117 8.05 31.92 -4.02
CA ALA A 117 7.85 33.35 -4.09
C ALA A 117 9.03 34.07 -4.75
N LYS A 118 8.77 34.83 -5.84
CA LYS A 118 9.24 36.22 -6.03
C LYS A 118 8.61 36.87 -7.28
N GLN A 119 7.86 37.97 -7.04
CA GLN A 119 7.55 39.12 -7.92
C GLN A 119 6.62 38.84 -9.12
N SER A 120 5.60 39.64 -9.44
CA SER A 120 5.48 41.11 -9.32
C SER A 120 4.01 41.53 -9.18
N ALA A 121 3.78 42.58 -8.38
CA ALA A 121 2.54 43.34 -8.33
C ALA A 121 2.70 44.65 -9.11
N THR A 122 1.63 45.07 -9.78
CA THR A 122 1.29 46.45 -10.15
C THR A 122 -0.25 46.53 -10.01
N ALA A 123 -0.91 47.54 -9.49
CA ALA A 123 -0.58 48.76 -8.76
C ALA A 123 -1.91 49.29 -8.18
N ALA A 124 -1.86 50.02 -7.05
CA ALA A 124 -2.61 51.26 -6.76
C ALA A 124 -3.08 51.41 -5.29
N ALA A 125 -2.26 52.17 -4.55
CA ALA A 125 -2.60 53.28 -3.65
C ALA A 125 -3.78 53.19 -2.65
N LYS A 126 -3.46 53.34 -1.35
CA LYS A 126 -3.64 54.61 -0.59
C LYS A 126 -3.07 54.54 0.85
N THR A 127 -2.10 55.42 1.10
CA THR A 127 -1.83 56.29 2.27
C THR A 127 -2.10 55.84 3.72
N GLY A 128 -1.09 55.99 4.59
CA GLY A 128 -1.26 56.22 6.04
C GLY A 128 -0.01 55.95 6.90
N ASN A 129 0.68 57.02 7.32
CA ASN A 129 1.93 57.06 8.10
C ASN A 129 1.84 56.49 9.54
N GLY A 130 3.00 56.07 10.09
CA GLY A 130 3.23 56.00 11.54
C GLY A 130 4.52 55.26 11.93
N ALA A 131 5.60 55.99 12.20
CA ALA A 131 6.91 55.49 12.61
C ALA A 131 6.97 55.11 14.11
N LYS A 132 7.84 54.14 14.48
CA LYS A 132 9.03 54.33 15.35
C LYS A 132 9.62 53.00 15.91
N ALA A 133 10.94 52.85 15.68
CA ALA A 133 12.00 52.10 16.39
C ALA A 133 11.84 50.57 16.65
N ALA A 134 12.68 49.67 16.12
CA ALA A 134 14.10 49.40 16.46
C ALA A 134 14.30 49.11 17.96
N ALA A 135 15.00 48.07 18.44
CA ALA A 135 15.68 46.91 17.89
C ALA A 135 16.02 45.99 19.09
N ALA A 136 16.08 44.68 18.90
CA ALA A 136 16.98 43.80 19.68
C ALA A 136 17.12 42.45 18.95
N ALA A 137 18.31 42.23 18.39
CA ALA A 137 18.69 41.02 17.70
C ALA A 137 18.93 39.88 18.70
N ALA A 138 18.29 38.73 18.47
CA ALA A 138 18.61 37.46 19.13
C ALA A 138 19.51 36.60 18.22
N PRO A 139 20.50 35.87 18.76
CA PRO A 139 21.50 35.16 17.99
C PRO A 139 20.87 33.99 17.24
N VAL A 140 21.46 33.66 16.08
CA VAL A 140 21.09 32.50 15.25
C VAL A 140 21.41 31.22 16.03
N GLY A 141 20.48 30.81 16.89
CA GLY A 141 20.53 29.54 17.61
C GLY A 141 20.17 28.36 16.70
N PRO A 142 20.63 27.15 17.04
CA PRO A 142 20.29 25.95 16.27
C PRO A 142 18.77 25.72 16.25
N LYS A 143 18.25 25.38 15.06
CA LYS A 143 16.83 25.12 14.80
C LYS A 143 16.24 24.13 15.83
N PRO A 144 15.03 24.37 16.36
CA PRO A 144 14.39 23.43 17.29
C PRO A 144 14.11 22.08 16.61
N LEU A 145 14.51 21.00 17.29
CA LEU A 145 14.27 19.61 16.90
C LEU A 145 12.93 19.14 17.49
N THR A 146 12.33 18.08 16.95
CA THR A 146 11.06 17.52 17.48
C THR A 146 11.31 16.11 17.99
N CYS A 147 10.88 15.83 19.21
CA CYS A 147 11.04 14.52 19.82
C CYS A 147 10.10 13.49 19.16
N MET A 148 10.64 12.33 18.79
CA MET A 148 9.89 11.25 18.14
C MET A 148 9.56 10.08 19.08
N ARG A 149 9.93 10.15 20.37
CA ARG A 149 9.53 9.17 21.39
C ARG A 149 8.00 9.22 21.60
N PHE A 150 7.39 8.08 21.88
CA PHE A 150 5.94 7.96 22.04
C PHE A 150 5.43 8.82 23.22
N GLY A 151 4.36 9.59 22.99
CA GLY A 151 3.75 10.46 24.00
C GLY A 151 4.46 11.79 24.28
N CYS A 152 5.69 12.02 23.79
CA CYS A 152 6.39 13.29 24.03
C CYS A 152 6.03 14.36 23.00
N GLN A 153 6.43 14.19 21.72
CA GLN A 153 6.17 15.13 20.59
C GLN A 153 6.59 16.61 20.81
N LYS A 154 7.25 16.94 21.94
CA LYS A 154 7.76 18.27 22.27
C LYS A 154 8.89 18.69 21.33
N LYS A 155 8.98 20.00 21.09
CA LYS A 155 10.14 20.61 20.43
C LYS A 155 11.22 20.89 21.48
N PHE A 156 12.47 20.58 21.16
CA PHE A 156 13.60 20.74 22.06
C PHE A 156 14.84 21.23 21.29
N HIS A 157 15.76 21.89 21.99
CA HIS A 157 17.09 22.19 21.44
C HIS A 157 18.08 21.14 21.93
N ALA A 158 19.05 20.78 21.10
CA ALA A 158 20.07 19.80 21.47
C ALA A 158 20.89 20.24 22.70
N VAL A 159 21.02 21.56 22.92
CA VAL A 159 21.76 22.14 24.05
C VAL A 159 21.01 21.98 25.37
N ASP A 160 19.68 22.01 25.36
CA ASP A 160 18.84 21.88 26.56
C ASP A 160 18.48 20.41 26.87
N ASN A 161 18.93 19.48 26.02
CA ASN A 161 18.61 18.06 26.13
C ASN A 161 19.44 17.39 27.22
N HIS A 162 18.77 16.73 28.15
CA HIS A 162 19.39 16.03 29.27
C HIS A 162 18.62 14.74 29.57
N ALA A 163 19.23 13.82 30.33
CA ALA A 163 18.72 12.46 30.53
C ALA A 163 17.33 12.34 31.18
N THR A 164 16.76 13.43 31.71
CA THR A 164 15.42 13.45 32.32
C THR A 164 14.46 14.44 31.64
N ALA A 165 14.85 15.03 30.50
CA ALA A 165 14.09 16.07 29.80
C ALA A 165 12.79 15.55 29.16
N CYS A 166 12.81 14.30 28.70
CA CYS A 166 11.75 13.69 27.94
C CYS A 166 10.97 12.67 28.78
N SER A 167 9.71 12.97 29.10
CA SER A 167 8.75 11.97 29.57
C SER A 167 8.08 11.29 28.38
N TYR A 168 8.20 9.96 28.27
CA TYR A 168 7.73 9.19 27.12
C TYR A 168 7.24 7.79 27.51
N HIS A 169 6.55 7.14 26.58
CA HIS A 169 6.17 5.73 26.67
C HIS A 169 7.14 4.85 25.89
N ARG A 170 7.60 3.75 26.49
CA ARG A 170 8.55 2.82 25.84
C ARG A 170 7.90 2.05 24.69
N LEU A 171 6.62 1.73 24.83
CA LEU A 171 5.88 0.83 23.93
C LEU A 171 4.76 1.58 23.19
N PRO A 172 4.32 1.07 22.03
CA PRO A 172 3.26 1.70 21.23
C PRO A 172 1.90 1.73 21.93
N PRO A 173 0.95 2.53 21.43
CA PRO A 173 -0.41 2.55 21.94
C PRO A 173 -1.20 1.31 21.51
N VAL A 174 -2.14 0.88 22.34
CA VAL A 174 -3.03 -0.26 22.14
C VAL A 174 -4.47 0.23 22.18
N PHE A 175 -5.25 -0.22 21.19
CA PHE A 175 -6.67 0.10 21.05
C PHE A 175 -7.45 -1.22 20.98
N HIS A 176 -8.30 -1.50 21.96
CA HIS A 176 -9.12 -2.72 22.02
C HIS A 176 -10.46 -2.42 22.69
N GLU A 177 -11.58 -2.89 22.12
CA GLU A 177 -12.93 -2.75 22.71
C GLU A 177 -13.23 -1.33 23.21
N THR A 178 -12.93 -0.31 22.39
CA THR A 178 -13.05 1.14 22.71
C THR A 178 -12.06 1.69 23.74
N VAL A 179 -11.36 0.82 24.47
CA VAL A 179 -10.29 1.16 25.41
C VAL A 179 -9.01 1.51 24.66
N LYS A 180 -8.33 2.55 25.14
CA LYS A 180 -7.09 3.12 24.60
C LYS A 180 -6.09 3.19 25.73
N PHE A 181 -4.91 2.61 25.56
CA PHE A 181 -3.86 2.64 26.57
C PHE A 181 -2.48 2.50 25.94
N TRP A 182 -1.42 2.79 26.69
CA TRP A 182 -0.06 2.52 26.23
C TRP A 182 0.35 1.11 26.63
N ALA A 183 0.97 0.31 25.76
CA ALA A 183 1.35 -1.07 26.10
C ALA A 183 2.30 -1.17 27.30
N CYS A 184 3.07 -0.12 27.61
CA CYS A 184 3.90 -0.05 28.81
C CYS A 184 3.15 0.36 30.08
N CYS A 185 1.88 0.76 29.98
CA CYS A 185 1.02 1.21 31.08
C CYS A 185 -0.40 0.64 30.92
N PRO A 186 -0.58 -0.68 31.05
CA PRO A 186 -1.88 -1.32 30.85
C PRO A 186 -2.95 -0.87 31.85
N ASP A 187 -2.56 -0.33 33.01
CA ASP A 187 -3.49 0.17 34.03
C ASP A 187 -4.04 1.56 33.72
N ARG A 188 -3.40 2.32 32.80
CA ARG A 188 -3.83 3.67 32.40
C ARG A 188 -4.73 3.60 31.17
N LYS A 189 -5.90 3.02 31.37
CA LYS A 189 -6.92 2.84 30.33
C LYS A 189 -7.79 4.10 30.19
N CYS A 190 -7.98 4.53 28.95
CA CYS A 190 -8.80 5.67 28.59
C CYS A 190 -9.87 5.22 27.60
N TYR A 191 -11.09 5.75 27.73
CA TYR A 191 -12.18 5.48 26.79
C TYR A 191 -12.32 6.60 25.75
N ASP A 192 -11.87 7.81 26.09
CA ASP A 192 -11.87 8.97 25.21
C ASP A 192 -10.48 9.26 24.64
N TRP A 193 -10.44 9.91 23.47
CA TRP A 193 -9.18 10.24 22.79
C TRP A 193 -8.37 11.31 23.53
N GLU A 194 -9.06 12.32 24.08
CA GLU A 194 -8.43 13.42 24.80
C GLU A 194 -7.71 12.92 26.06
N SER A 195 -8.41 12.13 26.89
CA SER A 195 -7.81 11.52 28.08
C SER A 195 -6.62 10.61 27.75
N PHE A 196 -6.65 9.92 26.60
CA PHE A 196 -5.52 9.12 26.13
C PHE A 196 -4.29 9.97 25.77
N MET A 197 -4.48 11.14 25.15
CA MET A 197 -3.40 12.07 24.82
C MET A 197 -2.80 12.74 26.06
N GLU A 198 -3.56 12.87 27.14
CA GLU A 198 -3.12 13.45 28.41
C GLU A 198 -2.34 12.46 29.29
N VAL A 199 -2.34 11.15 28.96
CA VAL A 199 -1.60 10.15 29.74
C VAL A 199 -0.11 10.52 29.79
N PRO A 200 0.47 10.77 30.98
CA PRO A 200 1.86 11.16 31.06
C PRO A 200 2.79 9.98 30.77
N GLY A 201 3.90 10.26 30.09
CA GLY A 201 4.96 9.29 29.84
C GLY A 201 5.42 8.59 31.12
N CYS A 202 5.65 7.28 31.04
CA CYS A 202 6.03 6.45 32.20
C CYS A 202 7.54 6.30 32.39
N GLN A 203 8.35 6.75 31.43
CA GLN A 203 9.80 6.75 31.51
C GLN A 203 10.35 8.14 31.20
N THR A 204 11.54 8.42 31.75
CA THR A 204 12.29 9.65 31.52
C THR A 204 13.59 9.33 30.78
N ALA A 205 13.90 10.06 29.73
CA ALA A 205 15.17 9.96 29.00
C ALA A 205 15.53 11.32 28.39
N ASP A 206 16.60 11.34 27.60
CA ASP A 206 16.86 12.40 26.63
C ASP A 206 15.82 12.39 25.50
N HIS A 207 15.54 13.56 24.93
CA HIS A 207 14.74 13.65 23.73
C HIS A 207 15.52 13.04 22.55
N SER A 208 14.86 12.18 21.78
CA SER A 208 15.42 11.62 20.54
C SER A 208 14.63 12.08 19.32
N THR A 209 15.33 12.35 18.23
CA THR A 209 14.76 12.58 16.89
C THR A 209 14.60 11.30 16.09
N GLU A 210 15.07 10.17 16.62
CA GLU A 210 14.91 8.88 15.97
C GLU A 210 13.54 8.29 16.29
N LYS A 211 12.89 7.72 15.28
CA LYS A 211 11.66 6.98 15.50
C LYS A 211 11.99 5.72 16.31
N PRO A 212 11.30 5.46 17.42
CA PRO A 212 11.43 4.19 18.12
C PRO A 212 11.21 3.05 17.12
N GLN A 213 11.99 1.97 17.21
CA GLN A 213 11.77 0.80 16.38
C GLN A 213 10.36 0.27 16.66
N GLN A 214 9.48 0.48 15.70
CA GLN A 214 8.10 0.05 15.77
C GLN A 214 8.11 -1.47 15.58
N GLY A 215 8.04 -2.21 16.68
CA GLY A 215 7.48 -3.55 16.64
C GLY A 215 6.07 -3.50 16.05
N PRO A 216 5.52 -4.64 15.55
CA PRO A 216 4.28 -4.67 14.79
C PRO A 216 3.20 -3.80 15.43
N LEU A 217 2.77 -2.79 14.68
CA LEU A 217 1.82 -1.79 15.14
C LEU A 217 0.43 -2.39 15.15
N GLY A 218 -0.09 -2.70 16.34
CA GLY A 218 -1.51 -2.99 16.53
C GLY A 218 -1.75 -4.20 17.42
N GLY A 219 -2.82 -4.14 18.21
CA GLY A 219 -3.21 -5.08 19.25
C GLY A 219 -3.46 -6.54 18.86
N CYS A 220 -2.97 -7.02 17.71
CA CYS A 220 -2.98 -8.44 17.35
C CYS A 220 -1.84 -9.23 18.01
N ASP A 221 -0.70 -8.61 18.31
CA ASP A 221 0.52 -9.37 18.66
C ASP A 221 0.78 -9.56 20.16
N ILE A 222 -0.10 -9.08 21.05
CA ILE A 222 -0.09 -9.58 22.43
C ILE A 222 -0.63 -11.03 22.49
N ARG A 223 -1.44 -11.46 21.50
CA ARG A 223 -1.92 -12.86 21.38
C ARG A 223 -0.90 -13.81 20.76
N ALA A 224 0.10 -13.30 20.03
CA ALA A 224 1.10 -14.13 19.37
C ALA A 224 1.89 -15.02 20.35
N GLY A 225 1.92 -14.68 21.63
CA GLY A 225 2.59 -15.46 22.67
C GLY A 225 1.77 -16.59 23.30
N ASN A 226 0.45 -16.70 23.09
CA ASN A 226 -0.38 -17.61 23.91
C ASN A 226 -1.46 -18.42 23.20
N ASP A 227 -1.82 -18.13 21.95
CA ASP A 227 -2.88 -18.88 21.29
C ASP A 227 -2.70 -18.87 19.77
N GLY A 228 -2.50 -20.06 19.18
CA GLY A 228 -2.37 -20.31 17.73
C GLY A 228 -3.61 -19.96 16.90
N SER A 229 -4.44 -19.02 17.37
CA SER A 229 -5.66 -18.52 16.73
C SER A 229 -5.46 -17.18 16.02
N ALA A 230 -4.25 -16.62 16.01
CA ALA A 230 -3.94 -15.45 15.18
C ALA A 230 -3.97 -15.84 13.68
N PRO A 231 -4.66 -15.08 12.81
CA PRO A 231 -4.64 -15.33 11.37
C PRO A 231 -3.21 -15.20 10.87
N GLN A 232 -2.70 -16.29 10.29
CA GLN A 232 -1.38 -16.34 9.68
C GLN A 232 -1.24 -15.23 8.65
N LYS A 233 -0.08 -14.57 8.62
CA LYS A 233 0.25 -13.51 7.66
C LYS A 233 -0.09 -14.00 6.24
N LEU A 234 -0.92 -13.22 5.54
CA LEU A 234 -1.38 -13.56 4.19
C LEU A 234 -0.17 -13.84 3.28
N LYS A 235 -0.17 -15.00 2.64
CA LYS A 235 0.89 -15.44 1.71
C LYS A 235 0.98 -14.49 0.51
N SER A 236 2.16 -14.43 -0.13
CA SER A 236 2.32 -13.64 -1.35
C SER A 236 1.45 -14.20 -2.48
N ILE A 237 1.13 -13.37 -3.47
CA ILE A 237 0.34 -13.79 -4.63
C ILE A 237 1.04 -14.91 -5.40
N ASP A 238 2.38 -14.89 -5.44
CA ASP A 238 3.18 -15.93 -6.09
C ASP A 238 3.04 -17.26 -5.33
N GLN A 239 3.16 -17.23 -4.00
CA GLN A 239 2.98 -18.40 -3.15
C GLN A 239 1.54 -18.93 -3.19
N PHE A 240 0.54 -18.06 -3.30
CA PHE A 240 -0.85 -18.45 -3.49
C PHE A 240 -1.08 -19.09 -4.86
N ASN A 241 -0.45 -18.57 -5.92
CA ASN A 241 -0.57 -19.11 -7.27
C ASN A 241 0.14 -20.47 -7.37
N GLU A 242 1.31 -20.64 -6.76
CA GLU A 242 2.02 -21.93 -6.64
C GLU A 242 1.20 -22.97 -5.87
N GLU A 243 0.54 -22.58 -4.78
CA GLU A 243 -0.32 -23.50 -4.02
C GLU A 243 -1.63 -23.84 -4.75
N ARG A 244 -2.11 -22.93 -5.59
CA ARG A 244 -3.33 -23.13 -6.41
C ARG A 244 -3.07 -24.00 -7.64
N THR A 245 -1.88 -23.94 -8.25
CA THR A 245 -1.50 -24.87 -9.33
C THR A 245 -1.39 -26.31 -8.83
N HIS A 246 -1.14 -26.53 -7.54
CA HIS A 246 -1.10 -27.87 -6.95
C HIS A 246 -2.45 -28.46 -6.53
N SER A 247 -3.51 -27.65 -6.39
CA SER A 247 -4.76 -28.11 -5.76
C SER A 247 -6.03 -27.94 -6.60
N GLN A 248 -6.03 -27.13 -7.67
CA GLN A 248 -7.21 -26.98 -8.52
C GLN A 248 -6.85 -26.82 -10.00
N SER A 249 -6.80 -27.94 -10.72
CA SER A 249 -7.21 -27.92 -12.12
C SER A 249 -8.25 -29.03 -12.35
N GLY A 250 -9.44 -28.63 -12.79
CA GLY A 250 -10.49 -29.55 -13.25
C GLY A 250 -10.23 -30.09 -14.66
N ASN A 251 -8.96 -30.22 -15.07
CA ASN A 251 -8.56 -30.81 -16.33
C ASN A 251 -7.54 -31.94 -16.11
N ALA A 252 -7.58 -32.98 -16.95
CA ALA A 252 -6.77 -34.19 -16.78
C ALA A 252 -5.25 -33.91 -16.69
N ALA A 253 -4.79 -32.84 -17.35
CA ALA A 253 -3.38 -32.45 -17.36
C ALA A 253 -2.88 -31.95 -15.99
N GLY A 254 -3.63 -31.10 -15.28
CA GLY A 254 -3.16 -30.62 -13.98
C GLY A 254 -3.43 -31.59 -12.82
N LEU A 255 -4.38 -32.53 -12.97
CA LEU A 255 -4.45 -33.71 -12.09
C LEU A 255 -3.19 -34.58 -12.23
N ALA A 256 -2.72 -34.82 -13.46
CA ALA A 256 -1.47 -35.55 -13.68
C ALA A 256 -0.25 -34.83 -13.08
N ILE A 257 -0.19 -33.49 -13.18
CA ILE A 257 0.89 -32.69 -12.58
C ILE A 257 0.86 -32.75 -11.05
N ALA A 258 -0.33 -32.62 -10.43
CA ALA A 258 -0.49 -32.73 -8.98
C ALA A 258 -0.10 -34.13 -8.47
N ASN A 259 -0.54 -35.19 -9.16
CA ASN A 259 -0.19 -36.57 -8.84
C ASN A 259 1.32 -36.84 -8.98
N MET A 260 1.97 -36.26 -10.00
CA MET A 260 3.43 -36.37 -10.17
C MET A 260 4.22 -35.70 -9.05
N TYR A 261 3.74 -34.56 -8.54
CA TYR A 261 4.38 -33.90 -7.41
C TYR A 261 4.22 -34.69 -6.12
N GLN A 262 3.03 -35.24 -5.87
CA GLN A 262 2.78 -36.12 -4.72
C GLN A 262 3.65 -37.39 -4.80
N LEU A 263 3.78 -38.00 -5.97
CA LEU A 263 4.65 -39.16 -6.19
C LEU A 263 6.12 -38.81 -5.91
N ARG A 264 6.60 -37.65 -6.38
CA ARG A 264 7.96 -37.16 -6.08
C ARG A 264 8.21 -37.07 -4.58
N GLN A 265 7.28 -36.47 -3.83
CA GLN A 265 7.40 -36.37 -2.37
C GLN A 265 7.38 -37.73 -1.67
N ALA A 266 6.56 -38.67 -2.16
CA ALA A 266 6.51 -40.02 -1.62
C ALA A 266 7.80 -40.80 -1.87
N MET A 267 8.38 -40.67 -3.07
CA MET A 267 9.65 -41.31 -3.44
C MET A 267 10.84 -40.74 -2.67
N ASP A 268 10.86 -39.41 -2.44
CA ASP A 268 11.88 -38.76 -1.61
C ASP A 268 11.85 -39.26 -0.16
N LYS A 269 10.64 -39.41 0.41
CA LYS A 269 10.45 -40.05 1.73
C LYS A 269 10.83 -41.53 1.75
N ALA A 270 10.74 -42.22 0.62
CA ALA A 270 11.18 -43.61 0.47
C ALA A 270 12.70 -43.74 0.21
N GLY A 271 13.45 -42.63 0.22
CA GLY A 271 14.90 -42.62 0.04
C GLY A 271 15.38 -42.57 -1.41
N VAL A 272 14.46 -42.41 -2.38
CA VAL A 272 14.82 -42.17 -3.78
C VAL A 272 14.99 -40.68 -4.00
N SER A 273 16.19 -40.23 -4.37
CA SER A 273 16.46 -38.79 -4.51
C SER A 273 15.53 -38.13 -5.52
N GLY A 274 14.98 -36.96 -5.15
CA GLY A 274 14.15 -36.14 -6.05
C GLY A 274 14.81 -35.87 -7.40
N ASP A 275 16.14 -35.73 -7.45
CA ASP A 275 16.90 -35.51 -8.69
C ASP A 275 16.93 -36.73 -9.63
N LEU A 276 16.81 -37.95 -9.09
CA LEU A 276 16.70 -39.16 -9.90
C LEU A 276 15.32 -39.25 -10.54
N PHE A 277 14.28 -38.89 -9.79
CA PHE A 277 12.91 -38.80 -10.30
C PHE A 277 12.80 -37.74 -11.41
N ASP A 278 13.36 -36.55 -11.19
CA ASP A 278 13.27 -35.44 -12.15
C ASP A 278 14.02 -35.76 -13.47
N ARG A 279 15.17 -36.46 -13.39
CA ARG A 279 15.87 -36.97 -14.58
C ARG A 279 15.07 -38.03 -15.33
N ALA A 280 14.47 -39.00 -14.64
CA ALA A 280 13.65 -40.03 -15.26
C ALA A 280 12.40 -39.45 -15.93
N LYS A 281 11.73 -38.52 -15.25
CA LYS A 281 10.58 -37.77 -15.78
C LYS A 281 10.94 -37.00 -17.04
N THR A 282 12.08 -36.29 -17.04
CA THR A 282 12.54 -35.52 -18.21
C THR A 282 12.82 -36.43 -19.40
N ALA A 283 13.53 -37.54 -19.18
CA ALA A 283 13.81 -38.51 -20.24
C ALA A 283 12.54 -39.14 -20.85
N LEU A 284 11.50 -39.38 -20.04
CA LEU A 284 10.20 -39.85 -20.52
C LEU A 284 9.43 -38.74 -21.25
N SER A 285 9.49 -37.52 -20.74
CA SER A 285 8.86 -36.35 -21.36
C SER A 285 9.39 -36.09 -22.77
N ASP A 286 10.71 -36.20 -22.96
CA ASP A 286 11.36 -35.97 -24.26
C ASP A 286 10.98 -37.06 -25.29
N ARG A 287 10.72 -38.29 -24.81
CA ARG A 287 10.29 -39.42 -25.66
C ARG A 287 8.80 -39.37 -26.02
N LEU A 288 7.98 -38.73 -25.20
CA LEU A 288 6.52 -38.71 -25.31
C LEU A 288 5.96 -37.35 -25.73
N GLY A 289 6.82 -36.42 -26.17
CA GLY A 289 6.39 -35.13 -26.72
C GLY A 289 5.81 -34.17 -25.68
N HIS A 290 6.28 -34.23 -24.43
CA HIS A 290 5.85 -33.37 -23.32
C HIS A 290 4.40 -33.53 -22.87
N ASP A 291 3.73 -34.64 -23.18
CA ASP A 291 2.43 -34.97 -22.59
C ASP A 291 2.58 -35.50 -21.15
N HIS A 292 2.20 -34.67 -20.18
CA HIS A 292 2.25 -35.01 -18.76
C HIS A 292 1.39 -36.23 -18.39
N GLY A 293 0.29 -36.51 -19.10
CA GLY A 293 -0.55 -37.68 -18.86
C GLY A 293 0.11 -38.98 -19.31
N ALA A 294 0.69 -38.98 -20.51
CA ALA A 294 1.45 -40.12 -21.03
C ALA A 294 2.69 -40.42 -20.17
N VAL A 295 3.42 -39.40 -19.72
CA VAL A 295 4.60 -39.55 -18.85
C VAL A 295 4.21 -40.20 -17.51
N ALA A 296 3.12 -39.74 -16.88
CA ALA A 296 2.64 -40.32 -15.63
C ALA A 296 2.26 -41.80 -15.79
N THR A 297 1.59 -42.14 -16.88
CA THR A 297 1.17 -43.52 -17.18
C THR A 297 2.38 -44.43 -17.45
N ALA A 298 3.38 -43.94 -18.19
CA ALA A 298 4.61 -44.68 -18.47
C ALA A 298 5.42 -44.92 -17.20
N LEU A 299 5.54 -43.92 -16.33
CA LEU A 299 6.24 -44.06 -15.05
C LEU A 299 5.56 -45.08 -14.14
N ALA A 300 4.22 -45.03 -14.02
CA ALA A 300 3.45 -45.99 -13.25
C ALA A 300 3.61 -47.43 -13.78
N LYS A 301 3.62 -47.60 -15.10
CA LYS A 301 3.85 -48.89 -15.75
C LYS A 301 5.25 -49.43 -15.44
N HIS A 302 6.30 -48.62 -15.58
CA HIS A 302 7.67 -49.05 -15.27
C HIS A 302 7.87 -49.40 -13.79
N LEU A 303 7.25 -48.66 -12.88
CA LEU A 303 7.28 -48.97 -11.45
C LEU A 303 6.59 -50.31 -11.17
N SER A 304 5.42 -50.52 -11.76
CA SER A 304 4.66 -51.77 -11.62
C SER A 304 5.42 -52.98 -12.18
N GLU A 305 6.01 -52.84 -13.37
CA GLU A 305 6.85 -53.88 -13.99
C GLU A 305 8.07 -54.22 -13.13
N SER A 306 8.70 -53.21 -12.53
CA SER A 306 9.85 -53.41 -11.63
C SER A 306 9.44 -54.14 -10.35
N LEU A 307 8.28 -53.81 -9.77
CA LEU A 307 7.75 -54.49 -8.59
C LEU A 307 7.36 -55.95 -8.88
N ILE A 308 6.71 -56.19 -10.02
CA ILE A 308 6.37 -57.55 -10.48
C ILE A 308 7.64 -58.37 -10.74
N ALA A 309 8.67 -57.78 -11.35
CA ALA A 309 9.94 -58.46 -11.58
C ALA A 309 10.66 -58.84 -10.27
N LEU A 310 10.56 -58.00 -9.24
CA LEU A 310 11.10 -58.31 -7.90
C LEU A 310 10.32 -59.45 -7.23
N GLU A 311 8.99 -59.49 -7.37
CA GLU A 311 8.16 -60.58 -6.84
C GLU A 311 8.48 -61.91 -7.54
N GLN A 312 8.62 -61.90 -8.86
CA GLN A 312 8.92 -63.09 -9.66
C GLN A 312 10.37 -63.57 -9.51
N GLY A 313 11.31 -62.64 -9.30
CA GLY A 313 12.72 -62.94 -9.01
C GLY A 313 12.98 -63.37 -7.56
N GLY A 314 12.02 -63.19 -6.65
CA GLY A 314 12.10 -63.59 -5.24
C GLY A 314 11.78 -65.07 -4.98
N SER A 315 11.41 -65.85 -6.01
CA SER A 315 11.15 -67.29 -5.91
C SER A 315 12.36 -68.15 -6.33
N SER A 316 13.54 -67.83 -5.81
CA SER A 316 14.60 -68.84 -5.63
C SER A 316 15.34 -68.58 -4.32
N TYR A 317 14.80 -69.12 -3.23
CA TYR A 317 15.58 -69.63 -2.12
C TYR A 317 15.68 -71.14 -2.26
#